data_AF-A0A847J9T8-F1
#
_entry.id   AF-A0A847J9T8-F1
#
_cell.length_a   1.000
_cell.length_b   1.000
_cell.length_c   1.000
_cell.angle_alpha   90.00
_cell.angle_beta   90.00
_cell.angle_gamma   90.00
#
_symmetry.space_group_name_H-M   'P 1'
#
loop_
_entity.id
_entity.type
_entity.pdbx_description
1 polymer ?
#
loop_
_entity_poly.entity_id
_entity_poly.type
_entity_poly.pdbx_seq_one_letter_code
_entity_poly.pdbx_strand_id
1 'polypeptide(L)' 'MDDVYFALVTFDYPDAITNGLRRTTDMVRGVLERTRSDLTITMRQADLEKSIASAVERIRT' A
#
# COMPACT_ATOMS: atom_id res chain seq x y z
N MET A 1 -1.70 10.50 2.05
CA MET A 1 -0.32 9.95 2.18
C MET A 1 0.37 10.00 0.83
N ASP A 2 -0.23 9.46 -0.23
CA ASP A 2 0.26 9.61 -1.62
C ASP A 2 0.52 11.08 -2.00
N ASP A 3 -0.40 12.00 -1.67
CA ASP A 3 -0.24 13.43 -1.98
C ASP A 3 0.99 14.06 -1.32
N VAL A 4 1.31 13.64 -0.08
CA VAL A 4 2.51 14.11 0.63
C VAL A 4 3.75 13.56 -0.05
N TYR A 5 3.77 12.27 -0.41
CA TYR A 5 4.87 11.68 -1.17
C TYR A 5 5.06 12.39 -2.52
N PHE A 6 3.98 12.68 -3.26
CA PHE A 6 4.04 13.40 -4.53
C PHE A 6 4.51 14.85 -4.37
N ALA A 7 4.13 15.53 -3.29
CA ALA A 7 4.67 16.85 -3.00
C ALA A 7 6.18 16.77 -2.69
N LEU A 8 6.61 15.82 -1.86
CA LEU A 8 8.02 15.69 -1.45
C LEU A 8 8.94 15.25 -2.60
N VAL A 9 8.47 14.40 -3.53
CA VAL A 9 9.28 13.95 -4.67
C VAL A 9 9.59 15.08 -5.67
N THR A 10 8.83 16.18 -5.64
CA THR A 10 9.08 17.36 -6.48
C THR A 10 10.15 18.31 -5.93
N PHE A 11 10.64 18.09 -4.70
CA PHE A 11 11.72 18.90 -4.14
C PHE A 11 13.08 18.53 -4.73
N ASP A 12 13.48 19.24 -5.80
CA ASP A 12 14.76 19.08 -6.49
C ASP A 12 15.84 20.02 -5.91
N TYR A 13 16.29 19.72 -4.69
CA TYR A 13 17.39 20.43 -4.03
C TYR A 13 18.51 19.45 -3.64
N PRO A 14 19.78 19.91 -3.56
CA PRO A 14 20.88 19.10 -3.07
C PRO A 14 20.59 18.52 -1.68
N ASP A 15 20.98 17.26 -1.45
CA ASP A 15 20.71 16.53 -0.20
C ASP A 15 21.30 17.25 1.03
N ALA A 16 22.38 17.99 0.84
CA ALA A 16 23.00 18.84 1.86
C ALA A 16 22.08 19.96 2.39
N ILE A 17 21.14 20.44 1.56
CA ILE A 17 20.16 21.47 1.94
C ILE A 17 18.92 20.82 2.54
N THR A 18 18.53 19.64 2.05
CA THR A 18 17.31 18.95 2.47
C THR A 18 17.50 17.95 3.61
N ASN A 19 18.74 17.79 4.10
CA ASN A 19 19.10 16.90 5.20
C ASN A 19 18.56 15.46 5.06
N GLY A 20 18.78 14.83 3.90
CA GLY A 20 18.35 13.44 3.67
C GLY A 20 16.90 13.25 3.24
N LEU A 21 16.18 14.31 2.82
CA LEU A 21 14.78 14.24 2.37
C LEU A 21 14.54 13.17 1.31
N ARG A 22 15.46 12.98 0.36
CA ARG A 22 15.32 11.95 -0.68
C ARG A 22 15.23 10.56 -0.06
N ARG A 23 16.12 10.24 0.88
CA ARG A 23 16.11 8.96 1.62
C ARG A 23 14.80 8.76 2.38
N THR A 24 14.31 9.79 3.07
CA THR A 24 13.05 9.72 3.82
C THR A 24 11.85 9.52 2.90
N THR A 25 11.82 10.23 1.76
CA THR A 25 10.76 10.12 0.75
C THR A 25 10.74 8.73 0.11
N ASP A 26 11.92 8.15 -0.14
CA ASP A 26 12.05 6.78 -0.64
C ASP A 26 11.55 5.74 0.36
N MET A 27 11.82 5.94 1.66
CA MET A 27 11.26 5.09 2.72
C MET A 27 9.73 5.17 2.76
N VAL A 28 9.15 6.36 2.61
CA VAL A 28 7.70 6.56 2.53
C VAL A 28 7.11 5.84 1.32
N ARG A 29 7.77 5.87 0.15
CA ARG A 29 7.35 5.09 -1.04
C ARG A 29 7.22 3.62 -0.71
N GLY A 30 8.22 3.03 -0.06
CA GLY A 30 8.19 1.62 0.32
C GLY A 30 7.04 1.27 1.27
N VAL A 31 6.64 2.19 2.15
CA VAL A 31 5.46 2.00 3.01
C VAL A 31 4.17 2.06 2.18
N LEU A 32 4.03 3.05 1.30
CA LEU A 32 2.84 3.20 0.44
C LEU A 32 2.60 1.96 -0.45
N GLU A 33 3.65 1.48 -1.10
CA GLU A 33 3.58 0.31 -1.97
C GLU A 33 3.18 -0.96 -1.19
N ARG A 34 3.76 -1.14 0.01
CA ARG A 34 3.42 -2.27 0.88
C ARG A 34 1.98 -2.19 1.37
N THR A 35 1.54 -1.03 1.86
CA THR A 35 0.15 -0.83 2.33
C THR A 35 -0.86 -1.09 1.21
N ARG A 36 -0.59 -0.64 -0.02
CA ARG A 36 -1.45 -0.91 -1.17
C ARG A 36 -1.53 -2.40 -1.49
N SER A 37 -0.39 -3.10 -1.41
CA SER A 37 -0.31 -4.55 -1.60
C SER A 37 -1.09 -5.29 -0.52
N ASP A 38 -0.87 -4.93 0.75
CA ASP A 38 -1.56 -5.52 1.90
C ASP A 38 -3.07 -5.33 1.80
N LEU A 39 -3.55 -4.13 1.48
CA LEU A 39 -4.97 -3.84 1.28
C LEU A 39 -5.57 -4.74 0.19
N THR A 40 -4.87 -4.88 -0.94
CA THR A 40 -5.32 -5.72 -2.05
C THR A 40 -5.42 -7.18 -1.61
N ILE A 41 -4.40 -7.70 -0.91
CA ILE A 41 -4.38 -9.07 -0.40
C ILE A 41 -5.55 -9.29 0.56
N THR A 42 -5.75 -8.40 1.52
CA THR A 42 -6.85 -8.52 2.50
C THR A 42 -8.22 -8.51 1.82
N MET A 43 -8.44 -7.65 0.82
CA MET A 43 -9.70 -7.64 0.07
C MET A 43 -9.93 -8.96 -0.67
N ARG A 44 -8.90 -9.49 -1.33
CA ARG A 44 -8.98 -10.78 -2.06
C ARG A 44 -9.20 -11.96 -1.11
N GLN A 45 -8.59 -11.94 0.06
CA GLN A 45 -8.83 -12.94 1.11
C GLN A 45 -10.29 -12.89 1.59
N ALA A 46 -10.83 -11.71 1.86
CA ALA A 46 -12.22 -11.56 2.28
C ALA A 46 -13.22 -12.06 1.21
N ASP A 47 -12.95 -11.80 -0.07
CA ASP A 47 -13.78 -12.30 -1.18
C ASP A 47 -13.68 -13.82 -1.34
N LEU A 48 -12.49 -14.38 -1.14
CA LEU A 48 -12.27 -15.83 -1.15
C LEU A 48 -13.01 -16.51 0.00
N GLU A 49 -12.92 -15.97 1.22
CA GLU A 49 -13.64 -16.48 2.40
C GLU A 49 -15.15 -16.52 2.16
N LYS A 50 -15.74 -15.45 1.61
CA LYS A 50 -17.16 -15.42 1.23
C LYS A 50 -17.51 -16.47 0.19
N SER A 51 -16.66 -16.64 -0.83
CA SER A 51 -16.88 -17.63 -1.90
C SER A 51 -16.83 -19.06 -1.36
N ILE A 52 -15.88 -19.35 -0.47
CA ILE A 52 -15.79 -20.65 0.22
C ILE A 52 -17.01 -20.88 1.09
N ALA A 53 -17.42 -19.90 1.90
CA ALA A 53 -18.60 -20.01 2.75
C ALA A 53 -19.87 -20.32 1.94
N SER A 54 -20.07 -19.62 0.82
CA SER A 54 -21.19 -19.87 -0.10
C SER A 54 -21.13 -21.27 -0.73
N ALA A 55 -19.94 -21.73 -1.14
CA ALA A 55 -19.77 -23.07 -1.71
C ALA A 55 -20.08 -24.16 -0.68
N VAL A 56 -19.62 -24.00 0.57
CA VAL A 56 -19.90 -24.93 1.68
C VAL A 56 -21.40 -25.01 1.97
N GLU A 57 -22.11 -23.88 1.99
CA GLU A 57 -23.56 -23.85 2.23
C GLU A 57 -24.33 -24.63 1.14
N ARG A 58 -23.93 -24.46 -0.12
CA ARG A 58 -24.54 -25.17 -1.26
C ARG A 58 -24.30 -26.68 -1.24
N ILE A 59 -23.20 -27.14 -0.65
CA ILE A 59 -22.91 -28.58 -0.52
C ILE A 59 -23.67 -29.20 0.65
N ARG A 60 -24.04 -28.41 1.66
CA ARG A 60 -24.81 -28.87 2.82
C ARG A 60 -26.31 -29.02 2.54
N THR A 61 -26.81 -28.39 1.48
CA THR A 61 -28.20 -28.49 1.01
C THR A 61 -28.33 -29.62 -0.01
#